data_AF-J4IAI9-F1
#
_entry.id   AF-J4IAI9-F1
#
_cell.length_a   1.000
_cell.length_b   1.000
_cell.length_c   1.000
_cell.angle_alpha   90.00
_cell.angle_beta   90.00
_cell.angle_gamma   90.00
#
_symmetry.space_group_name_H-M   'P 1'
#
loop_
_entity.id
_entity.type
_entity.pdbx_description
1 polymer ?
#
loop_
_entity_poly.entity_id
_entity_poly.type
_entity_poly.pdbx_seq_one_letter_code
_entity_poly.pdbx_strand_id
1 'polypeptide(L)'
;MLFTIPQPAGKAAEGSADENPLHLLGLSCVDIERFLGTLYPSVYGTYKAHTIDEWTSILNLSTMWDFSDVRKLAIRKLQALSMDPVDKIILSRKYRIHGEWTIGAYTTLCERREPLTIPEASRLGLETAIRIAQIREQIRSCSTRTRGPYQLLSASAIRRGPPDKRPSPRISRPRWEFGKGPAEHTSNRSGTPNTGKALTNVPGTTRLVADVFGLKLT
;
A
#
# COMPACT_ATOMS: atom_id res chain seq x y z
N MET A 1 8.20 27.26 -42.71
CA MET A 1 9.23 26.90 -41.71
C MET A 1 8.68 27.28 -40.33
N LEU A 2 8.20 26.33 -39.54
CA LEU A 2 7.26 26.59 -38.42
C LEU A 2 7.94 26.82 -37.05
N PHE A 3 9.27 26.80 -36.95
CA PHE A 3 9.99 26.82 -35.67
C PHE A 3 11.25 27.70 -35.68
N THR A 4 11.15 28.93 -36.19
CA THR A 4 12.24 29.91 -36.03
C THR A 4 11.91 30.80 -34.84
N ILE A 5 12.57 30.54 -33.71
CA ILE A 5 12.52 31.44 -32.56
C ILE A 5 13.31 32.70 -32.95
N PRO A 6 12.72 33.90 -32.89
CA PRO A 6 13.43 35.13 -33.24
C PRO A 6 14.60 35.31 -32.28
N GLN A 7 15.82 35.34 -32.81
CA GLN A 7 17.01 35.52 -31.99
C GLN A 7 17.14 36.98 -31.56
N PRO A 8 17.52 37.24 -30.30
CA PRO A 8 17.82 38.59 -29.86
C PRO A 8 19.01 39.14 -30.68
N ALA A 9 18.81 40.29 -31.33
CA ALA A 9 19.80 40.90 -32.20
C ALA A 9 21.15 41.10 -31.46
N GLY A 10 22.22 40.49 -31.98
CA GLY A 10 23.58 40.66 -31.49
C GLY A 10 24.12 39.58 -30.53
N LYS A 11 23.35 38.52 -30.23
CA LYS A 11 23.86 37.34 -29.50
C LYS A 11 23.69 36.09 -30.37
N ALA A 12 24.70 35.21 -30.33
CA ALA A 12 24.62 33.89 -30.96
C ALA A 12 23.46 33.09 -30.35
N ALA A 13 22.82 32.25 -31.16
CA ALA A 13 21.76 31.36 -30.68
C ALA A 13 22.29 30.47 -29.57
N GLU A 14 21.51 30.27 -28.51
CA GLU A 14 21.85 29.30 -27.48
C GLU A 14 22.01 27.90 -28.10
N GLY A 15 23.10 27.21 -27.76
CA GLY A 15 23.43 25.89 -28.32
C GLY A 15 23.98 25.92 -29.76
N SER A 16 24.41 27.08 -30.29
CA SER A 16 24.94 27.18 -31.66
C SER A 16 26.43 26.84 -31.80
N ALA A 17 27.19 26.90 -30.71
CA ALA A 17 28.64 26.72 -30.69
C ALA A 17 29.08 26.14 -29.34
N ASP A 18 30.27 25.54 -29.28
CA ASP A 18 30.83 24.97 -28.04
C ASP A 18 31.07 26.06 -26.99
N GLU A 19 31.34 27.30 -27.43
CA GLU A 19 31.48 28.48 -26.57
C GLU A 19 30.14 29.02 -26.05
N ASN A 20 29.00 28.58 -26.61
CA ASN A 20 27.66 28.96 -26.20
C ASN A 20 26.74 27.72 -26.11
N PRO A 21 27.00 26.81 -25.15
CA PRO A 21 26.25 25.57 -25.03
C PRO A 21 24.81 25.83 -24.54
N LEU A 22 23.95 24.83 -24.71
CA LEU A 22 22.60 24.87 -24.17
C LEU A 22 22.64 24.62 -22.65
N HIS A 23 22.22 25.60 -21.86
CA HIS A 23 22.25 25.49 -20.40
C HIS A 23 20.93 24.94 -19.86
N LEU A 24 20.93 23.64 -19.51
CA LEU A 24 19.78 22.98 -18.88
C LEU A 24 19.73 23.31 -17.37
N LEU A 25 19.13 24.46 -17.04
CA LEU A 25 18.99 24.91 -15.65
C LEU A 25 18.03 24.01 -14.85
N GLY A 26 18.44 23.66 -13.63
CA GLY A 26 17.60 22.90 -12.69
C GLY A 26 17.68 21.37 -12.83
N LEU A 27 18.59 20.85 -13.66
CA LEU A 27 18.82 19.42 -13.82
C LEU A 27 20.19 18.99 -13.30
N SER A 28 20.23 17.82 -12.66
CA SER A 28 21.49 17.15 -12.34
C SER A 28 22.03 16.43 -13.56
N CYS A 29 23.35 16.52 -13.81
CA CYS A 29 24.01 15.76 -14.86
C CYS A 29 23.75 14.25 -14.75
N VAL A 30 23.68 13.75 -13.51
CA VAL A 30 23.44 12.33 -13.21
C VAL A 30 22.04 11.91 -13.68
N ASP A 31 21.04 12.77 -13.52
CA ASP A 31 19.67 12.45 -13.91
C ASP A 31 19.53 12.42 -15.43
N ILE A 32 20.19 13.35 -16.12
CA ILE A 32 20.27 13.37 -17.58
C ILE A 32 20.96 12.11 -18.09
N GLU A 33 22.09 11.71 -17.51
CA GLU A 33 22.80 10.49 -17.90
C GLU A 33 21.91 9.25 -17.74
N ARG A 34 21.19 9.12 -16.62
CA ARG A 34 20.25 8.02 -16.36
C ARG A 34 19.12 7.98 -17.40
N PHE A 35 18.57 9.15 -17.75
CA PHE A 35 17.52 9.27 -18.75
C PHE A 35 18.03 8.93 -20.15
N LEU A 36 19.18 9.47 -20.56
CA LEU A 36 19.80 9.17 -21.85
C LEU A 36 20.19 7.69 -21.96
N GLY A 37 20.68 7.07 -20.88
CA GLY A 37 20.95 5.64 -20.83
C GLY A 37 19.70 4.77 -20.98
N THR A 38 18.51 5.32 -20.74
CA THR A 38 17.23 4.64 -20.98
C THR A 38 16.77 4.80 -22.44
N LEU A 39 17.06 5.93 -23.07
CA LEU A 39 16.75 6.19 -24.48
C LEU A 39 17.72 5.49 -25.44
N TYR A 40 19.00 5.43 -25.08
CA TYR A 40 20.08 4.86 -25.90
C TYR A 40 20.76 3.71 -25.17
N PRO A 41 20.07 2.58 -24.98
CA PRO A 41 20.68 1.42 -24.36
C PRO A 41 21.69 0.78 -25.32
N SER A 42 22.84 0.35 -24.80
CA SER A 42 23.85 -0.41 -25.56
C SER A 42 23.29 -1.78 -26.01
N VAL A 43 22.41 -2.37 -25.19
CA VAL A 43 21.65 -3.58 -25.50
C VAL A 43 20.19 -3.33 -25.15
N TYR A 44 19.29 -3.51 -26.12
CA TYR A 44 17.86 -3.31 -25.93
C TYR A 44 17.33 -4.18 -24.78
N GLY A 45 16.60 -3.56 -23.85
CA GLY A 45 16.00 -4.22 -22.70
C GLY A 45 16.89 -4.28 -21.44
N THR A 46 18.17 -3.94 -21.54
CA THR A 46 19.06 -3.75 -20.38
C THR A 46 19.04 -2.29 -19.95
N TYR A 47 18.64 -2.03 -18.71
CA TYR A 47 18.61 -0.68 -18.15
C TYR A 47 19.67 -0.53 -17.08
N LYS A 48 20.37 0.61 -17.07
CA LYS A 48 21.35 0.92 -16.00
C LYS A 48 20.68 1.26 -14.67
N ALA A 49 19.43 1.72 -14.71
CA ALA A 49 18.65 2.08 -13.53
C ALA A 49 18.01 0.86 -12.86
N HIS A 50 18.24 0.71 -11.57
CA HIS A 50 17.74 -0.39 -10.74
C HIS A 50 17.06 0.09 -9.46
N THR A 51 17.37 1.31 -9.02
CA THR A 51 16.88 1.86 -7.75
C THR A 51 15.64 2.72 -7.94
N ILE A 52 14.86 2.90 -6.86
CA ILE A 52 13.66 3.74 -6.87
C ILE A 52 14.01 5.18 -7.21
N ASP A 53 15.12 5.71 -6.68
CA ASP A 53 15.58 7.08 -6.92
C ASP A 53 15.94 7.32 -8.39
N GLU A 54 16.67 6.38 -9.01
CA GLU A 54 17.00 6.43 -10.43
C GLU A 54 15.76 6.44 -11.32
N TRP A 55 14.82 5.52 -11.07
CA TRP A 55 13.57 5.48 -11.83
C TRP A 55 12.67 6.69 -11.58
N THR A 56 12.71 7.27 -10.38
CA THR A 56 12.00 8.52 -10.06
C THR A 56 12.59 9.70 -10.82
N SER A 57 13.91 9.74 -10.98
CA SER A 57 14.63 10.76 -11.76
C SER A 57 14.29 10.67 -13.25
N ILE A 58 14.29 9.45 -13.80
CA ILE A 58 13.85 9.18 -15.19
C ILE A 58 12.38 9.56 -15.39
N LEU A 59 11.51 9.25 -14.41
CA LEU A 59 10.10 9.62 -14.45
C LEU A 59 9.90 11.15 -14.44
N ASN A 60 10.72 11.88 -13.68
CA ASN A 60 10.69 13.33 -13.64
C ASN A 60 11.04 13.95 -14.99
N LEU A 61 12.17 13.55 -15.56
CA LEU A 61 12.64 14.06 -16.85
C LEU A 61 11.70 13.69 -18.01
N SER A 62 11.22 12.45 -18.04
CA SER A 62 10.25 12.01 -19.05
C SER A 62 8.92 12.77 -18.96
N THR A 63 8.50 13.19 -17.76
CA THR A 63 7.30 14.02 -17.59
C THR A 63 7.55 15.46 -18.00
N MET A 64 8.73 16.00 -17.71
CA MET A 64 9.10 17.38 -18.05
C MET A 64 9.25 17.59 -19.56
N TRP A 65 9.83 16.62 -20.25
CA TRP A 65 10.02 16.66 -21.71
C TRP A 65 8.92 15.94 -22.51
N ASP A 66 7.84 15.53 -21.84
CA ASP A 66 6.66 14.89 -22.43
C ASP A 66 6.93 13.58 -23.23
N PHE A 67 7.91 12.79 -22.79
CA PHE A 67 8.19 11.47 -23.34
C PHE A 67 7.23 10.42 -22.76
N SER A 68 6.07 10.28 -23.38
CA SER A 68 4.99 9.41 -22.89
C SER A 68 5.38 7.92 -22.76
N ASP A 69 6.18 7.37 -23.67
CA ASP A 69 6.58 5.96 -23.65
C ASP A 69 7.60 5.65 -22.56
N VAL A 70 8.59 6.52 -22.39
CA VAL A 70 9.58 6.42 -21.31
C VAL A 70 8.90 6.58 -19.96
N ARG A 71 7.93 7.50 -19.86
CA ARG A 71 7.10 7.69 -18.66
C ARG A 71 6.34 6.41 -18.30
N LYS A 72 5.66 5.76 -19.26
CA LYS A 72 4.97 4.47 -19.04
C LYS A 72 5.95 3.37 -18.61
N LEU A 73 7.14 3.33 -19.20
CA LEU A 73 8.20 2.38 -18.84
C LEU A 73 8.68 2.58 -17.40
N ALA A 74 8.97 3.82 -17.01
CA ALA A 74 9.40 4.15 -15.66
C ALA A 74 8.33 3.76 -14.63
N ILE A 75 7.05 4.03 -14.91
CA ILE A 75 5.94 3.61 -14.04
C ILE A 75 5.90 2.08 -13.89
N ARG A 76 6.01 1.31 -14.98
CA ARG A 76 6.03 -0.16 -14.91
C ARG A 76 7.21 -0.69 -14.09
N LYS A 77 8.39 -0.09 -14.22
CA LYS A 77 9.58 -0.49 -13.46
C LYS A 77 9.43 -0.14 -11.98
N LEU A 78 8.90 1.04 -11.66
CA LEU A 78 8.56 1.41 -10.29
C LEU A 78 7.48 0.50 -9.69
N GLN A 79 6.57 -0.08 -10.49
CA GLN A 79 5.53 -1.01 -10.00
C GLN A 79 6.13 -2.33 -9.55
N ALA A 80 7.19 -2.77 -10.24
CA ALA A 80 7.89 -4.02 -9.95
C ALA A 80 8.79 -3.91 -8.70
N LEU A 81 9.19 -2.70 -8.32
CA LEU A 81 10.01 -2.46 -7.14
C LEU A 81 9.15 -2.42 -5.87
N SER A 82 9.68 -3.01 -4.79
CA SER A 82 9.06 -2.92 -3.47
C SER A 82 9.29 -1.52 -2.90
N MET A 83 8.21 -0.73 -2.78
CA MET A 83 8.24 0.61 -2.21
C MET A 83 7.24 0.77 -1.09
N ASP A 84 7.50 1.73 -0.21
CA ASP A 84 6.55 2.06 0.85
C ASP A 84 5.22 2.59 0.25
N PRO A 85 4.06 2.13 0.74
CA PRO A 85 2.76 2.57 0.22
C PRO A 85 2.55 4.09 0.29
N VAL A 86 3.12 4.78 1.28
CA VAL A 86 3.01 6.23 1.43
C VAL A 86 3.78 6.94 0.33
N ASP A 87 5.02 6.52 0.08
CA ASP A 87 5.84 7.05 -1.02
C ASP A 87 5.18 6.80 -2.38
N LYS A 88 4.56 5.63 -2.54
CA LYS A 88 3.77 5.26 -3.72
C LYS A 88 2.62 6.23 -3.98
N ILE A 89 1.89 6.61 -2.94
CA ILE A 89 0.80 7.60 -3.03
C ILE A 89 1.35 8.98 -3.36
N ILE A 90 2.44 9.40 -2.74
CA ILE A 90 3.05 10.72 -2.98
C ILE A 90 3.52 10.83 -4.44
N LEU A 91 4.22 9.81 -4.96
CA LEU A 91 4.64 9.75 -6.35
C LEU A 91 3.45 9.76 -7.31
N SER A 92 2.38 9.02 -6.98
CA SER A 92 1.17 9.01 -7.80
C SER A 92 0.53 10.39 -7.93
N ARG A 93 0.53 11.18 -6.85
CA ARG A 93 -0.01 12.54 -6.84
C ARG A 93 0.88 13.49 -7.61
N LYS A 94 2.19 13.43 -7.36
CA LYS A 94 3.19 14.29 -8.02
C LYS A 94 3.14 14.14 -9.54
N TYR A 95 3.08 12.91 -10.03
CA TYR A 95 3.10 12.64 -11.47
C TYR A 95 1.71 12.40 -12.08
N ARG A 96 0.63 12.58 -11.32
CA ARG A 96 -0.76 12.31 -11.76
C ARG A 96 -0.94 10.91 -12.36
N ILE A 97 -0.46 9.89 -11.64
CA ILE A 97 -0.63 8.48 -11.98
C ILE A 97 -1.97 8.03 -11.40
N HIS A 98 -2.80 7.38 -12.23
CA HIS A 98 -4.14 6.91 -11.87
C HIS A 98 -4.27 5.40 -12.09
N GLY A 99 -5.39 4.83 -11.61
CA GLY A 99 -5.73 3.41 -11.77
C GLY A 99 -5.08 2.51 -10.72
N GLU A 100 -4.66 1.32 -11.15
CA GLU A 100 -4.15 0.23 -10.30
C GLU A 100 -2.98 0.63 -9.40
N TRP A 101 -2.11 1.55 -9.84
CA TRP A 101 -1.00 2.04 -9.02
C TRP A 101 -1.48 2.63 -7.69
N THR A 102 -2.42 3.57 -7.80
CA THR A 102 -2.89 4.39 -6.68
C THR A 102 -3.86 3.59 -5.82
N ILE A 103 -4.74 2.83 -6.46
CA ILE A 103 -5.69 1.94 -5.78
C ILE A 103 -4.94 0.85 -4.99
N GLY A 104 -3.94 0.22 -5.60
CA GLY A 104 -3.10 -0.77 -4.93
C GLY A 104 -2.37 -0.19 -3.73
N ALA A 105 -1.84 1.03 -3.83
CA ALA A 105 -1.16 1.72 -2.73
C ALA A 105 -2.09 2.03 -1.55
N TYR A 106 -3.30 2.53 -1.82
CA TYR A 106 -4.28 2.77 -0.77
C TYR A 106 -4.78 1.47 -0.14
N THR A 107 -4.97 0.42 -0.94
CA THR A 107 -5.41 -0.89 -0.46
C THR A 107 -4.37 -1.49 0.48
N THR A 108 -3.09 -1.51 0.09
CA THR A 108 -2.01 -2.02 0.96
C THR A 108 -1.88 -1.21 2.24
N LEU A 109 -2.07 0.12 2.18
CA LEU A 109 -2.05 0.98 3.36
C LEU A 109 -3.26 0.74 4.29
N CYS A 110 -4.42 0.36 3.75
CA CYS A 110 -5.60 0.00 4.55
C CYS A 110 -5.47 -1.38 5.20
N GLU A 111 -4.85 -2.34 4.51
CA GLU A 111 -4.67 -3.72 5.01
C GLU A 111 -3.50 -3.85 5.99
N ARG A 112 -2.55 -2.90 5.99
CA ARG A 112 -1.40 -2.89 6.91
C ARG A 112 -1.84 -2.99 8.37
N ARG A 113 -1.22 -3.90 9.13
CA ARG A 113 -1.52 -4.09 10.57
C ARG A 113 -1.19 -2.84 11.39
N GLU A 114 -0.05 -2.22 11.11
CA GLU A 114 0.45 -1.03 11.78
C GLU A 114 -0.42 0.20 11.49
N PRO A 115 -0.73 1.02 12.52
CA PRO A 115 -1.48 2.26 12.35
C PRO A 115 -0.71 3.28 11.52
N LEU A 116 -1.41 4.33 11.08
CA LEU A 116 -0.78 5.46 10.40
C LEU A 116 -0.04 6.30 11.44
N THR A 117 1.24 6.59 11.18
CA THR A 117 2.04 7.45 12.04
C THR A 117 1.80 8.93 11.73
N ILE A 118 2.04 9.81 12.70
CA ILE A 118 1.91 11.27 12.52
C ILE A 118 2.74 11.80 11.33
N PRO A 119 4.02 11.43 11.13
CA PRO A 119 4.78 11.90 9.97
C PRO A 119 4.19 11.41 8.64
N GLU A 120 3.72 10.16 8.56
CA GLU A 120 3.05 9.66 7.35
C GLU A 120 1.74 10.43 7.08
N ALA A 121 0.92 10.66 8.11
CA ALA A 121 -0.33 11.40 8.00
C ALA A 121 -0.10 12.84 7.52
N SER A 122 0.96 13.50 8.00
CA SER A 122 1.35 14.84 7.56
C SER A 122 1.71 14.85 6.05
N ARG A 123 2.49 13.85 5.60
CA ARG A 123 2.88 13.73 4.17
C ARG A 123 1.69 13.41 3.25
N LEU A 124 0.72 12.62 3.72
CA LEU A 124 -0.50 12.29 2.97
C LEU A 124 -1.53 13.42 2.97
N GLY A 125 -1.44 14.34 3.92
CA GLY A 125 -2.46 15.35 4.18
C GLY A 125 -3.58 14.82 5.07
N LEU A 126 -4.10 15.72 5.92
CA LEU A 126 -5.07 15.41 6.97
C LEU A 126 -6.31 14.69 6.45
N GLU A 127 -6.92 15.20 5.39
CA GLU A 127 -8.15 14.64 4.82
C GLU A 127 -7.95 13.19 4.34
N THR A 128 -6.84 12.92 3.66
CA THR A 128 -6.55 11.58 3.16
C THR A 128 -6.28 10.62 4.32
N ALA A 129 -5.51 11.07 5.32
CA ALA A 129 -5.22 10.28 6.51
C ALA A 129 -6.50 9.89 7.28
N ILE A 130 -7.44 10.82 7.45
CA ILE A 130 -8.73 10.55 8.10
C ILE A 130 -9.55 9.53 7.30
N ARG A 131 -9.65 9.69 5.97
CA ARG A 131 -10.37 8.74 5.12
C ARG A 131 -9.77 7.33 5.21
N ILE A 132 -8.45 7.21 5.18
CA ILE A 132 -7.75 5.93 5.37
C ILE A 132 -8.10 5.33 6.74
N ALA A 133 -8.06 6.13 7.81
CA ALA A 133 -8.39 5.67 9.16
C ALA A 133 -9.85 5.16 9.26
N GLN A 134 -10.80 5.86 8.65
CA GLN A 134 -12.21 5.44 8.61
C GLN A 134 -12.39 4.10 7.88
N ILE A 135 -11.78 3.95 6.69
CA ILE A 135 -11.85 2.69 5.93
C ILE A 135 -11.25 1.54 6.75
N ARG A 136 -10.11 1.77 7.41
CA ARG A 136 -9.46 0.77 8.27
C ARG A 136 -10.36 0.32 9.42
N GLU A 137 -11.09 1.24 10.04
CA GLU A 137 -12.04 0.92 11.11
C GLU A 137 -13.23 0.11 10.58
N GLN A 138 -13.74 0.44 9.40
CA GLN A 138 -14.81 -0.33 8.75
C GLN A 138 -14.39 -1.77 8.43
N ILE A 139 -13.18 -1.96 7.90
CA ILE A 139 -12.62 -3.29 7.62
C ILE A 139 -12.50 -4.11 8.91
N ARG A 140 -12.00 -3.49 9.99
CA ARG A 140 -11.81 -4.16 11.29
C ARG A 140 -13.13 -4.47 11.98
N SER A 141 -14.07 -3.55 12.01
CA SER A 141 -15.40 -3.74 12.63
C SER A 141 -16.27 -4.77 11.90
N CYS A 142 -16.12 -4.93 10.57
CA CYS A 142 -16.80 -5.99 9.84
C CYS A 142 -16.27 -7.39 10.22
N SER A 143 -14.97 -7.50 10.55
CA SER A 143 -14.37 -8.78 10.95
C SER A 143 -14.81 -9.26 12.35
N THR A 144 -15.23 -8.35 13.24
CA THR A 144 -15.62 -8.68 14.62
C THR A 144 -17.10 -9.06 14.77
N ARG A 145 -17.97 -8.76 13.79
CA ARG A 145 -19.39 -9.16 13.81
C ARG A 145 -19.63 -10.67 13.63
N THR A 146 -18.61 -11.48 13.35
CA THR A 146 -18.75 -12.93 13.11
C THR A 146 -18.42 -13.80 14.34
N ARG A 147 -18.22 -13.25 15.55
CA ARG A 147 -17.98 -14.09 16.74
C ARG A 147 -18.78 -13.68 17.98
N GLY A 148 -19.94 -14.33 18.13
CA GLY A 148 -20.64 -14.47 19.40
C GLY A 148 -21.95 -15.26 19.25
N PRO A 149 -22.05 -16.52 19.72
CA PRO A 149 -23.32 -17.28 19.72
C PRO A 149 -24.35 -16.77 20.74
N TYR A 150 -24.03 -15.74 21.53
CA TYR A 150 -24.83 -15.31 22.67
C TYR A 150 -25.33 -13.88 22.47
N GLN A 151 -26.33 -13.70 21.63
CA GLN A 151 -27.12 -12.46 21.60
C GLN A 151 -28.59 -12.77 21.32
N LEU A 152 -29.20 -13.56 22.20
CA LEU A 152 -30.64 -13.50 22.46
C LEU A 152 -30.86 -13.75 23.96
N LEU A 153 -31.82 -13.00 24.52
CA LEU A 153 -32.35 -13.03 25.90
C LEU A 153 -31.79 -11.98 26.87
N SER A 154 -31.91 -10.71 26.51
CA SER A 154 -32.28 -9.66 27.48
C SER A 154 -33.74 -9.25 27.25
N ALA A 155 -34.68 -10.11 27.60
CA ALA A 155 -36.11 -9.78 27.56
C ALA A 155 -36.93 -10.70 28.48
N SER A 156 -36.84 -10.49 29.79
CA SER A 156 -37.93 -10.78 30.75
C SER A 156 -37.53 -10.41 32.18
N ALA A 157 -37.51 -9.12 32.49
CA ALA A 157 -37.79 -8.65 33.83
C ALA A 157 -39.28 -8.34 33.88
N ILE A 158 -40.08 -9.17 34.56
CA ILE A 158 -41.36 -8.87 35.24
C ILE A 158 -41.96 -10.21 35.71
N ARG A 159 -41.81 -10.53 37.00
CA ARG A 159 -42.92 -10.71 37.96
C ARG A 159 -42.36 -10.98 39.37
N ARG A 160 -42.79 -10.15 40.31
CA ARG A 160 -42.53 -10.26 41.77
C ARG A 160 -43.44 -11.33 42.38
N GLY A 161 -42.92 -12.06 43.37
CA GLY A 161 -43.66 -12.84 44.36
C GLY A 161 -42.71 -13.66 45.28
N PRO A 162 -42.76 -13.52 46.62
CA PRO A 162 -41.99 -14.32 47.60
C PRO A 162 -42.91 -15.38 48.29
N PRO A 163 -42.48 -16.18 49.30
CA PRO A 163 -41.15 -16.64 49.78
C PRO A 163 -41.07 -18.20 49.89
N ASP A 164 -39.94 -18.80 50.29
CA ASP A 164 -39.85 -19.60 51.54
C ASP A 164 -38.42 -20.09 51.88
N LYS A 165 -38.15 -20.24 53.17
CA LYS A 165 -36.88 -20.62 53.80
C LYS A 165 -36.72 -22.15 53.84
N ARG A 166 -35.48 -22.67 53.68
CA ARG A 166 -34.74 -23.53 54.65
C ARG A 166 -33.49 -24.21 54.04
N PRO A 167 -32.55 -24.69 54.87
CA PRO A 167 -31.13 -24.38 54.73
C PRO A 167 -30.27 -25.49 54.14
N SER A 168 -29.06 -25.09 53.76
CA SER A 168 -27.94 -25.91 53.33
C SER A 168 -27.52 -26.97 54.37
N PRO A 169 -27.04 -28.13 53.92
CA PRO A 169 -26.05 -28.90 54.66
C PRO A 169 -24.67 -28.77 53.99
N ARG A 170 -23.71 -28.28 54.77
CA ARG A 170 -22.28 -28.54 54.57
C ARG A 170 -22.03 -30.04 54.76
N ILE A 171 -21.16 -30.63 53.95
CA ILE A 171 -20.20 -31.70 54.28
C ILE A 171 -19.37 -31.90 52.99
N SER A 172 -18.15 -31.35 52.96
CA SER A 172 -16.87 -32.06 53.17
C SER A 172 -16.27 -32.55 51.85
N ARG A 173 -15.22 -31.83 51.42
CA ARG A 173 -14.26 -32.31 50.41
C ARG A 173 -13.64 -33.63 50.85
N PRO A 174 -13.28 -34.49 49.90
CA PRO A 174 -11.97 -35.10 49.94
C PRO A 174 -11.11 -34.64 48.76
N ARG A 175 -9.93 -34.21 49.18
CA ARG A 175 -8.68 -34.05 48.45
C ARG A 175 -8.32 -35.37 47.72
N TRP A 176 -8.06 -35.30 46.42
CA TRP A 176 -7.36 -36.35 45.69
C TRP A 176 -5.98 -35.83 45.31
N GLU A 177 -4.95 -36.51 45.80
CA GLU A 177 -3.55 -36.27 45.46
C GLU A 177 -2.89 -37.62 45.14
N PHE A 178 -2.15 -37.61 44.03
CA PHE A 178 -1.05 -38.49 43.62
C PHE A 178 -1.29 -39.98 43.32
N GLY A 179 -0.86 -40.38 42.10
CA GLY A 179 -0.33 -41.73 41.88
C GLY A 179 -0.20 -42.23 40.44
N LYS A 180 0.84 -41.75 39.73
CA LYS A 180 1.72 -42.43 38.74
C LYS A 180 1.14 -43.29 37.58
N GLY A 181 1.70 -43.07 36.37
CA GLY A 181 1.54 -43.88 35.14
C GLY A 181 2.22 -45.27 35.20
N PRO A 182 2.55 -45.96 34.07
CA PRO A 182 3.20 -45.40 32.86
C PRO A 182 2.88 -46.06 31.48
N ALA A 183 3.63 -45.61 30.46
CA ALA A 183 4.08 -46.28 29.21
C ALA A 183 3.04 -46.48 28.07
N GLU A 184 3.06 -45.69 27.00
CA GLU A 184 3.94 -45.73 25.79
C GLU A 184 3.36 -46.59 24.65
N HIS A 185 3.05 -45.96 23.50
CA HIS A 185 3.55 -46.40 22.19
C HIS A 185 3.31 -45.35 21.08
N THR A 186 4.44 -44.84 20.60
CA THR A 186 4.83 -44.42 19.23
C THR A 186 3.78 -44.43 18.10
N SER A 187 3.68 -43.34 17.33
CA SER A 187 4.41 -43.18 16.05
C SER A 187 3.95 -41.94 15.25
N ASN A 188 4.89 -41.44 14.45
CA ASN A 188 4.90 -40.20 13.69
C ASN A 188 3.79 -40.08 12.62
N ARG A 189 3.38 -38.83 12.32
CA ARG A 189 3.34 -38.39 10.92
C ARG A 189 3.57 -36.90 10.73
N SER A 190 4.53 -36.65 9.85
CA SER A 190 5.00 -35.41 9.30
C SER A 190 3.97 -34.68 8.43
N GLY A 191 4.15 -33.36 8.42
CA GLY A 191 3.71 -32.32 7.49
C GLY A 191 2.84 -32.66 6.28
N THR A 192 1.87 -31.77 6.04
CA THR A 192 1.78 -31.06 4.76
C THR A 192 1.20 -29.66 4.99
N PRO A 193 1.77 -28.62 4.36
CA PRO A 193 1.21 -27.27 4.39
C PRO A 193 0.01 -27.24 3.46
N ASN A 194 -1.14 -26.80 3.99
CA ASN A 194 -2.32 -26.62 3.17
C ASN A 194 -2.06 -25.46 2.21
N THR A 195 -1.90 -25.81 0.93
CA THR A 195 -1.90 -24.92 -0.23
C THR A 195 -3.27 -24.27 -0.36
N GLY A 196 -3.49 -23.24 0.46
CA GLY A 196 -4.56 -22.27 0.29
C GLY A 196 -4.24 -21.39 -0.91
N LYS A 197 -4.69 -21.85 -2.07
CA LYS A 197 -4.88 -21.13 -3.33
C LYS A 197 -4.77 -19.61 -3.17
N ALA A 198 -3.83 -19.05 -3.92
CA ALA A 198 -3.86 -17.67 -4.38
C ALA A 198 -5.19 -17.45 -5.11
N LEU A 199 -6.21 -17.08 -4.34
CA LEU A 199 -7.45 -16.55 -4.87
C LEU A 199 -7.17 -15.09 -5.17
N THR A 200 -6.94 -14.82 -6.44
CA THR A 200 -7.19 -13.55 -7.11
C THR A 200 -8.68 -13.19 -6.96
N ASN A 201 -9.11 -12.95 -5.73
CA ASN A 201 -10.38 -12.32 -5.43
C ASN A 201 -10.02 -10.89 -5.08
N VAL A 202 -10.22 -9.97 -6.03
CA VAL A 202 -10.13 -8.53 -5.77
C VAL A 202 -10.96 -8.26 -4.51
N PRO A 203 -10.33 -7.92 -3.37
CA PRO A 203 -11.04 -7.82 -2.11
C PRO A 203 -12.12 -6.73 -2.21
N GLY A 204 -13.26 -6.90 -1.54
CA GLY A 204 -14.25 -5.82 -1.41
C GLY A 204 -13.62 -4.51 -0.92
N THR A 205 -12.49 -4.61 -0.22
CA THR A 205 -11.58 -3.52 0.17
C THR A 205 -11.18 -2.61 -0.99
N THR A 206 -10.78 -3.17 -2.14
CA THR A 206 -10.30 -2.40 -3.30
C THR A 206 -11.43 -1.58 -3.91
N ARG A 207 -12.66 -2.12 -3.90
CA ARG A 207 -13.86 -1.42 -4.37
C ARG A 207 -14.27 -0.29 -3.43
N LEU A 208 -14.21 -0.51 -2.11
CA LEU A 208 -14.48 0.53 -1.11
C LEU A 208 -13.46 1.68 -1.20
N VAL A 209 -12.18 1.33 -1.37
CA VAL A 209 -11.10 2.32 -1.56
C VAL A 209 -11.31 3.11 -2.85
N ALA A 210 -11.62 2.44 -3.96
CA ALA A 210 -11.90 3.11 -5.23
C ALA A 210 -13.08 4.08 -5.13
N ASP A 211 -14.16 3.68 -4.45
CA ASP A 211 -15.36 4.50 -4.24
C ASP A 211 -15.09 5.74 -3.36
N VAL A 212 -14.46 5.56 -2.20
CA VAL A 212 -14.17 6.66 -1.26
C VAL A 212 -13.17 7.69 -1.82
N PHE A 213 -12.23 7.24 -2.65
CA PHE A 213 -11.25 8.12 -3.27
C PHE A 213 -11.63 8.56 -4.69
N GLY A 214 -12.79 8.16 -5.21
CA GLY A 214 -13.26 8.51 -6.55
C GLY A 214 -12.30 8.04 -7.67
N LEU A 215 -11.57 6.95 -7.42
CA LEU A 215 -10.60 6.40 -8.37
C LEU A 215 -11.33 5.43 -9.30
N LYS A 216 -11.26 5.65 -10.61
CA LYS A 216 -11.79 4.71 -11.59
C LYS A 216 -10.93 3.44 -11.60
N LEU A 217 -11.57 2.28 -11.42
CA LEU A 217 -11.02 1.00 -11.84
C LEU A 217 -11.08 0.98 -13.37
N THR A 218 -9.94 1.12 -14.03
CA THR A 218 -9.78 1.05 -15.49
C THR A 218 -8.61 0.17 -15.80
#